data_AF-A0A0M0LRF7-F1
#
_entry.id   AF-A0A0M0LRF7-F1
#
_cell.length_a   1.000
_cell.length_b   1.000
_cell.length_c   1.000
_cell.angle_alpha   90.00
_cell.angle_beta   90.00
_cell.angle_gamma   90.00
#
_symmetry.space_group_name_H-M   'P 1'
#
loop_
_entity.id
_entity.type
_entity.pdbx_description
1 polymer ?
#
loop_
_entity_poly.entity_id
_entity_poly.type
_entity_poly.pdbx_seq_one_letter_code
_entity_poly.pdbx_strand_id
1 'polypeptide(L)'
;MSTPDDDSTLSDTIIDKLAPTTADGTPLVWSSDNEAHLDGLLFEVGKFYKRKGLFQAFFKNHAAVLSNGKLAVDALESAYIMSEKIKDSYSFEKPCPPTAQRVANYDAATLTVGSPLHGKKAVPKNLTEIPAELKATTVLSEHAVEAEDSRLLTSLTHTFGKSISSDELIDAADGSGYKLLELLRARAKSANTKDKALVAAQYARIIRDGVPHGTELKLQSLKDYIKEYKAVKRNVPELSRQTDAAEVDMIDLIAVKDPSVREIYDIKRTATPPTNLDSAVGLLSSILRGRARCEEIDEVNAATASPAKSLGLVANRIAPNQDKALQQLLSTIGTSDGRLSALMSTLQAVADPAKTKAGEDKDKK
;
A
#
# COMPACT_ATOMS: atom_id res chain seq x y z
N MET A 1 45.54 11.25 4.24
CA MET A 1 44.34 11.09 3.39
C MET A 1 43.55 9.95 3.97
N SER A 2 42.51 10.27 4.74
CA SER A 2 41.58 9.29 5.29
C SER A 2 40.21 9.65 4.74
N THR A 3 39.64 8.76 3.96
CA THR A 3 38.26 8.86 3.46
C THR A 3 37.30 8.72 4.64
N PRO A 4 36.25 9.55 4.74
CA PRO A 4 35.19 9.31 5.72
C PRO A 4 34.33 8.14 5.20
N ASP A 5 34.19 7.11 6.04
CA ASP A 5 33.24 6.03 5.80
C ASP A 5 31.81 6.58 5.91
N ASP A 6 31.04 6.27 4.87
CA ASP A 6 29.69 6.73 4.59
C ASP A 6 28.68 5.97 5.46
N ASP A 7 28.22 6.57 6.55
CA ASP A 7 27.14 6.06 7.40
C ASP A 7 25.77 6.39 6.78
N SER A 8 25.51 5.87 5.56
CA SER A 8 24.29 6.20 4.79
C SER A 8 23.09 5.27 5.07
N THR A 9 23.26 4.22 5.87
CA THR A 9 22.24 3.14 5.97
C THR A 9 21.09 3.41 6.94
N LEU A 10 21.28 4.32 7.91
CA LEU A 10 20.23 4.73 8.85
C LEU A 10 19.25 5.75 8.26
N SER A 11 19.71 6.56 7.31
CA SER A 11 18.92 7.61 6.65
C SER A 11 17.88 7.00 5.70
N ASP A 12 18.30 6.04 4.86
CA ASP A 12 17.45 5.43 3.84
C ASP A 12 16.26 4.65 4.44
N THR A 13 16.48 3.97 5.58
CA THR A 13 15.42 3.20 6.26
C THR A 13 14.38 4.06 6.98
N ILE A 14 14.71 5.30 7.35
CA ILE A 14 13.75 6.24 7.94
C ILE A 14 12.98 6.98 6.84
N ILE A 15 13.65 7.36 5.75
CA ILE A 15 13.05 8.01 4.58
C ILE A 15 12.04 7.07 3.89
N ASP A 16 12.38 5.79 3.73
CA ASP A 16 11.47 4.77 3.18
C ASP A 16 10.18 4.59 4.01
N LYS A 17 10.25 4.82 5.32
CA LYS A 17 9.05 4.73 6.19
C LYS A 17 8.09 5.89 6.00
N LEU A 18 8.56 7.02 5.49
CA LEU A 18 7.74 8.21 5.26
C LEU A 18 7.16 8.24 3.84
N ALA A 19 7.75 7.54 2.88
CA ALA A 19 7.23 7.49 1.51
C ALA A 19 5.86 6.76 1.42
N PRO A 20 4.75 7.45 1.10
CA PRO A 20 3.44 6.82 1.09
C PRO A 20 3.31 5.77 -0.01
N THR A 21 2.90 4.57 0.39
CA THR A 21 2.70 3.41 -0.48
C THR A 21 1.37 2.72 -0.21
N THR A 22 0.83 2.03 -1.21
CA THR A 22 -0.30 1.13 -1.01
C THR A 22 0.07 -0.09 -0.17
N ALA A 23 -0.92 -0.89 0.23
CA ALA A 23 -0.67 -2.13 0.97
C ALA A 23 0.27 -3.08 0.19
N ASP A 24 0.18 -3.07 -1.15
CA ASP A 24 1.00 -3.88 -2.05
C ASP A 24 2.38 -3.23 -2.36
N GLY A 25 2.75 -2.15 -1.66
CA GLY A 25 4.04 -1.47 -1.84
C GLY A 25 4.15 -0.58 -3.08
N THR A 26 3.05 -0.32 -3.80
CA THR A 26 3.08 0.62 -4.93
C THR A 26 3.20 2.06 -4.39
N PRO A 27 4.18 2.85 -4.85
CA PRO A 27 4.29 4.26 -4.49
C PRO A 27 3.03 5.03 -4.87
N LEU A 28 2.57 5.90 -3.97
CA LEU A 28 1.56 6.91 -4.28
C LEU A 28 2.28 8.11 -4.90
N VAL A 29 1.89 8.49 -6.11
CA VAL A 29 2.50 9.62 -6.82
C VAL A 29 1.40 10.39 -7.55
N TRP A 30 1.36 11.70 -7.32
CA TRP A 30 0.62 12.63 -8.15
C TRP A 30 1.54 13.13 -9.26
N SER A 31 1.36 12.62 -10.49
CA SER A 31 2.20 12.94 -11.64
C SER A 31 1.43 13.56 -12.81
N SER A 32 0.12 13.72 -12.68
CA SER A 32 -0.76 14.08 -13.79
C SER A 32 -1.12 15.56 -13.86
N ASP A 33 -0.76 16.35 -12.85
CA ASP A 33 -1.24 17.73 -12.61
C ASP A 33 -2.78 17.90 -12.53
N ASN A 34 -3.56 16.84 -12.76
CA ASN A 34 -5.01 16.83 -12.59
C ASN A 34 -5.38 16.93 -11.10
N GLU A 35 -5.98 18.06 -10.73
CA GLU A 35 -6.42 18.37 -9.36
C GLU A 35 -7.52 17.42 -8.85
N ALA A 36 -8.32 16.84 -9.75
CA ALA A 36 -9.38 15.89 -9.36
C ALA A 36 -8.82 14.57 -8.79
N HIS A 37 -7.53 14.28 -8.97
CA HIS A 37 -6.86 13.14 -8.34
C HIS A 37 -6.52 13.38 -6.86
N LEU A 38 -6.41 14.64 -6.43
CA LEU A 38 -5.87 14.99 -5.11
C LEU A 38 -6.68 14.39 -3.96
N ASP A 39 -8.01 14.49 -3.99
CA ASP A 39 -8.88 13.93 -2.94
C ASP A 39 -8.73 12.40 -2.81
N GLY A 40 -8.66 11.70 -3.94
CA GLY A 40 -8.45 10.25 -3.97
C GLY A 40 -7.08 9.85 -3.41
N LEU A 41 -6.03 10.57 -3.80
CA LEU A 41 -4.66 10.31 -3.35
C LEU A 41 -4.48 10.66 -1.87
N LEU A 42 -5.03 11.78 -1.40
CA LEU A 42 -5.01 12.15 0.02
C LEU A 42 -5.68 11.07 0.88
N PHE A 43 -6.81 10.51 0.42
CA PHE A 43 -7.45 9.41 1.12
C PHE A 43 -6.52 8.18 1.26
N GLU A 44 -5.81 7.81 0.19
CA GLU A 44 -4.85 6.68 0.23
C GLU A 44 -3.63 6.98 1.12
N VAL A 45 -3.13 8.22 1.12
CA VAL A 45 -2.08 8.68 2.05
C VAL A 45 -2.56 8.57 3.50
N GLY A 46 -3.79 8.97 3.80
CA GLY A 46 -4.40 8.81 5.12
C GLY A 46 -4.45 7.34 5.58
N LYS A 47 -4.80 6.41 4.66
CA LYS A 47 -4.76 4.96 4.94
C LYS A 47 -3.33 4.46 5.20
N PHE A 48 -2.34 4.98 4.47
CA PHE A 48 -0.93 4.67 4.72
C PHE A 48 -0.49 5.12 6.11
N TYR A 49 -0.79 6.34 6.53
CA TYR A 49 -0.46 6.83 7.87
C TYR A 49 -1.12 6.01 8.97
N LYS A 50 -2.39 5.64 8.81
CA LYS A 50 -3.10 4.75 9.74
C LYS A 50 -2.43 3.36 9.82
N ARG A 51 -2.09 2.75 8.68
CA ARG A 51 -1.40 1.45 8.60
C ARG A 51 -0.02 1.44 9.27
N LYS A 52 0.72 2.55 9.15
CA LYS A 52 2.08 2.69 9.69
C LYS A 52 2.12 3.30 11.08
N GLY A 53 0.99 3.76 11.62
CA GLY A 53 0.93 4.45 12.91
C GLY A 53 1.60 5.83 12.92
N LEU A 54 1.75 6.46 11.75
CA LEU A 54 2.45 7.74 11.59
C LEU A 54 1.53 8.92 11.90
N PHE A 55 2.08 9.98 12.50
CA PHE A 55 1.43 11.28 12.71
C PHE A 55 0.09 11.22 13.48
N GLN A 56 -0.23 10.09 14.13
CA GLN A 56 -1.54 9.88 14.77
C GLN A 56 -1.78 10.86 15.91
N ALA A 57 -0.74 11.12 16.71
CA ALA A 57 -0.79 12.10 17.78
C ALA A 57 -0.87 13.53 17.24
N PHE A 58 -0.17 13.81 16.14
CA PHE A 58 -0.19 15.11 15.47
C PHE A 58 -1.59 15.44 14.97
N PHE A 59 -2.23 14.53 14.23
CA PHE A 59 -3.59 14.74 13.74
C PHE A 59 -4.64 14.80 14.85
N LYS A 60 -4.47 14.08 15.96
CA LYS A 60 -5.46 14.06 17.05
C LYS A 60 -5.34 15.24 18.00
N ASN A 61 -4.11 15.65 18.32
CA ASN A 61 -3.83 16.56 19.43
C ASN A 61 -2.86 17.70 19.07
N HIS A 62 -2.39 17.80 17.82
CA HIS A 62 -1.33 18.72 17.41
C HIS A 62 -0.06 18.54 18.27
N ALA A 63 0.35 17.28 18.43
CA ALA A 63 1.39 16.87 19.35
C ALA A 63 2.29 15.77 18.76
N ALA A 64 3.52 15.64 19.26
CA ALA A 64 4.50 14.68 18.77
C ALA A 64 4.79 13.59 19.80
N VAL A 65 4.96 12.33 19.37
CA VAL A 65 5.37 11.24 20.26
C VAL A 65 6.89 11.18 20.32
N LEU A 66 7.45 11.30 21.52
CA LEU A 66 8.89 11.21 21.75
C LEU A 66 9.34 9.75 21.88
N SER A 67 10.64 9.51 21.68
CA SER A 67 11.25 8.17 21.81
C SER A 67 11.09 7.53 23.19
N ASN A 68 10.92 8.35 24.23
CA ASN A 68 10.64 7.91 25.60
C ASN A 68 9.15 7.56 25.86
N GLY A 69 8.31 7.60 24.82
CA GLY A 69 6.86 7.32 24.90
C GLY A 69 6.03 8.47 25.46
N LYS A 70 6.63 9.60 25.84
CA LYS A 70 5.89 10.81 26.25
C LYS A 70 5.39 11.57 25.03
N LEU A 71 4.38 12.40 25.27
CA LEU A 71 3.81 13.29 24.28
C LEU A 71 4.40 14.70 24.43
N ALA A 72 4.99 15.23 23.37
CA ALA A 72 5.39 16.63 23.29
C ALA A 72 4.23 17.48 22.77
N VAL A 73 3.92 18.56 23.48
CA VAL A 73 2.99 19.61 23.05
C VAL A 73 3.75 20.91 22.79
N ASP A 74 3.19 21.73 21.91
CA ASP A 74 3.72 23.03 21.53
C ASP A 74 3.47 24.12 22.58
N ALA A 75 2.31 24.09 23.25
CA ALA A 75 1.98 25.05 24.29
C ALA A 75 1.20 24.43 25.47
N LEU A 76 1.19 25.13 26.61
CA LEU A 76 0.52 24.68 27.84
C LEU A 76 -1.00 24.63 27.69
N GLU A 77 -1.56 25.52 26.87
CA GLU A 77 -2.97 25.58 26.50
C GLU A 77 -3.40 24.30 25.77
N SER A 78 -2.54 23.73 24.92
CA SER A 78 -2.81 22.47 24.25
C SER A 78 -2.97 21.33 25.27
N ALA A 79 -2.06 21.25 26.24
CA ALA A 79 -2.17 20.28 27.33
C ALA A 79 -3.41 20.52 28.21
N TYR A 80 -3.79 21.77 28.46
CA TYR A 80 -5.02 22.10 29.18
C TYR A 80 -6.26 21.55 28.46
N ILE A 81 -6.39 21.84 27.17
CA ILE A 81 -7.52 21.36 26.35
C ILE A 81 -7.55 19.83 26.31
N MET A 82 -6.40 19.17 26.23
CA MET A 82 -6.30 17.71 26.30
C MET A 82 -6.76 17.14 27.65
N SER A 83 -6.46 17.82 28.76
CA SER A 83 -6.82 17.38 30.11
C SER A 83 -8.32 17.45 30.41
N GLU A 84 -9.04 18.36 29.74
CA GLU A 84 -10.51 18.48 29.83
C GLU A 84 -11.26 17.28 29.22
N LYS A 85 -10.54 16.27 28.69
CA LYS A 85 -11.06 15.04 28.06
C LYS A 85 -12.14 15.36 27.03
N ILE A 86 -11.95 16.45 26.31
CA ILE A 86 -12.88 16.89 25.29
C ILE A 86 -12.88 15.83 24.20
N LYS A 87 -14.07 15.42 23.78
CA LYS A 87 -14.23 14.47 22.67
C LYS A 87 -13.96 15.19 21.35
N ASP A 88 -12.73 15.64 21.16
CA ASP A 88 -12.24 16.23 19.92
C ASP A 88 -12.07 15.10 18.90
N SER A 89 -12.95 15.07 17.90
CA SER A 89 -12.92 14.06 16.82
C SER A 89 -12.00 14.51 15.69
N TYR A 90 -10.74 14.78 16.03
CA TYR A 90 -9.71 15.09 15.04
C TYR A 90 -9.08 13.80 14.47
N SER A 91 -8.74 13.85 13.19
CA SER A 91 -8.23 12.74 12.39
C SER A 91 -7.40 13.28 11.23
N PHE A 92 -6.85 12.42 10.37
CA PHE A 92 -6.12 12.91 9.20
C PHE A 92 -7.00 13.85 8.36
N GLU A 93 -8.25 13.46 8.13
CA GLU A 93 -9.26 14.11 7.28
C GLU A 93 -9.71 15.46 7.87
N LYS A 94 -9.66 15.58 9.20
CA LYS A 94 -9.91 16.81 9.95
C LYS A 94 -8.82 16.92 11.04
N PRO A 95 -7.62 17.41 10.69
CA PRO A 95 -6.49 17.44 11.62
C PRO A 95 -6.78 18.43 12.74
N CYS A 96 -6.20 18.17 13.90
CA CYS A 96 -6.20 19.11 15.02
C CYS A 96 -5.48 20.39 14.56
N PRO A 97 -6.12 21.57 14.66
CA PRO A 97 -5.50 22.80 14.23
C PRO A 97 -4.36 23.21 15.18
N PRO A 98 -3.46 24.10 14.76
CA PRO A 98 -2.43 24.68 15.62
C PRO A 98 -3.02 25.32 16.88
N THR A 99 -2.25 25.34 17.98
CA THR A 99 -2.80 25.64 19.31
C THR A 99 -3.50 26.98 19.42
N ALA A 100 -3.00 28.04 18.79
CA ALA A 100 -3.66 29.35 18.80
C ALA A 100 -5.08 29.29 18.20
N GLN A 101 -5.25 28.59 17.07
CA GLN A 101 -6.56 28.39 16.44
C GLN A 101 -7.42 27.42 17.26
N ARG A 102 -6.82 26.39 17.87
CA ARG A 102 -7.51 25.45 18.76
C ARG A 102 -8.10 26.14 19.99
N VAL A 103 -7.34 27.03 20.63
CA VAL A 103 -7.80 27.86 21.75
C VAL A 103 -8.94 28.77 21.33
N ALA A 104 -8.81 29.48 20.20
CA ALA A 104 -9.88 30.34 19.70
C ALA A 104 -11.18 29.57 19.43
N ASN A 105 -11.08 28.38 18.84
CA ASN A 105 -12.21 27.49 18.60
C ASN A 105 -12.84 27.00 19.91
N TYR A 106 -12.03 26.62 20.89
CA TYR A 106 -12.48 26.19 22.21
C TYR A 106 -13.24 27.32 22.92
N ASP A 107 -12.64 28.50 23.00
CA ASP A 107 -13.24 29.66 23.66
C ASP A 107 -14.56 30.05 23.00
N ALA A 108 -14.62 30.08 21.67
CA ALA A 108 -15.87 30.32 20.93
C ALA A 108 -16.94 29.24 21.21
N ALA A 109 -16.52 27.97 21.32
CA ALA A 109 -17.41 26.86 21.64
C ALA A 109 -18.00 26.95 23.06
N THR A 110 -17.33 27.62 24.01
CA THR A 110 -17.89 27.86 25.35
C THR A 110 -19.06 28.84 25.36
N LEU A 111 -19.12 29.73 24.37
CA LEU A 111 -20.16 30.75 24.23
C LEU A 111 -21.35 30.27 23.39
N THR A 112 -21.19 29.20 22.63
CA THR A 112 -22.17 28.74 21.63
C THR A 112 -23.20 27.79 22.26
N VAL A 113 -24.47 28.17 22.27
CA VAL A 113 -25.58 27.32 22.76
C VAL A 113 -25.65 26.03 21.93
N GLY A 114 -25.73 24.88 22.60
CA GLY A 114 -25.76 23.55 21.95
C GLY A 114 -24.38 22.93 21.73
N SER A 115 -23.29 23.67 21.97
CA SER A 115 -21.95 23.10 22.07
C SER A 115 -21.82 22.20 23.30
N PRO A 116 -21.06 21.09 23.25
CA PRO A 116 -20.70 20.29 24.43
C PRO A 116 -19.93 21.09 25.50
N LEU A 117 -19.38 22.25 25.13
CA LEU A 117 -18.59 23.12 25.99
C LEU A 117 -19.38 24.36 26.47
N HIS A 118 -20.65 24.50 26.11
CA HIS A 118 -21.43 25.69 26.44
C HIS A 118 -21.47 25.95 27.96
N GLY A 119 -21.15 27.18 28.37
CA GLY A 119 -21.12 27.59 29.78
C GLY A 119 -19.86 27.15 30.54
N LYS A 120 -18.94 26.42 29.92
CA LYS A 120 -17.60 26.18 30.48
C LYS A 120 -16.76 27.46 30.46
N LYS A 121 -15.69 27.48 31.25
CA LYS A 121 -14.72 28.58 31.24
C LYS A 121 -13.80 28.47 30.02
N ALA A 122 -13.46 29.62 29.46
CA ALA A 122 -12.42 29.79 28.44
C ALA A 122 -11.06 29.28 28.95
N VAL A 123 -10.13 29.00 28.02
CA VAL A 123 -8.78 28.55 28.37
C VAL A 123 -8.08 29.62 29.23
N PRO A 124 -7.49 29.25 30.39
CA PRO A 124 -6.74 30.20 31.20
C PRO A 124 -5.52 30.75 30.44
N LYS A 125 -5.35 32.08 30.43
CA LYS A 125 -4.25 32.75 29.69
C LYS A 125 -2.88 32.73 30.40
N ASN A 126 -2.84 32.34 31.68
CA ASN A 126 -1.64 32.41 32.52
C ASN A 126 -1.27 31.03 33.06
N LEU A 127 -1.26 30.02 32.20
CA LEU A 127 -0.78 28.69 32.58
C LEU A 127 0.74 28.75 32.74
N THR A 128 1.27 28.22 33.85
CA THR A 128 2.71 28.16 34.12
C THR A 128 3.25 26.73 34.13
N GLU A 129 2.36 25.72 34.24
CA GLU A 129 2.73 24.31 34.29
C GLU A 129 1.72 23.45 33.51
N ILE A 130 2.17 22.28 33.07
CA ILE A 130 1.30 21.24 32.50
C ILE A 130 0.31 20.78 33.59
N PRO A 131 -0.99 20.59 33.25
CA PRO A 131 -1.98 20.05 34.18
C PRO A 131 -1.49 18.77 34.87
N ALA A 132 -1.74 18.66 36.19
CA ALA A 132 -1.23 17.57 37.02
C ALA A 132 -1.58 16.17 36.46
N GLU A 133 -2.77 16.04 35.86
CA GLU A 133 -3.25 14.80 35.23
C GLU A 133 -2.37 14.32 34.06
N LEU A 134 -1.68 15.23 33.37
CA LEU A 134 -0.86 14.94 32.19
C LEU A 134 0.65 15.07 32.45
N LYS A 135 1.07 15.54 33.62
CA LYS A 135 2.48 15.83 33.94
C LYS A 135 3.40 14.60 33.83
N ALA A 136 2.87 13.39 34.03
CA ALA A 136 3.62 12.15 33.88
C ALA A 136 3.86 11.76 32.41
N THR A 137 2.91 12.07 31.54
CA THR A 137 2.85 11.57 30.15
C THR A 137 3.17 12.62 29.10
N THR A 138 3.16 13.90 29.46
CA THR A 138 3.29 15.04 28.54
C THR A 138 4.46 15.94 28.92
N VAL A 139 5.12 16.51 27.92
CA VAL A 139 6.19 17.50 28.08
C VAL A 139 5.95 18.67 27.13
N LEU A 140 6.40 19.87 27.53
CA LEU A 140 6.35 21.06 26.70
C LEU A 140 7.60 21.08 25.81
N SER A 141 7.41 20.98 24.49
CA SER A 141 8.49 21.05 23.51
C SER A 141 7.92 21.42 22.14
N GLU A 142 7.96 22.72 21.83
CA GLU A 142 7.55 23.27 20.53
C GLU A 142 8.35 22.66 19.38
N HIS A 143 9.68 22.61 19.50
CA HIS A 143 10.56 22.04 18.49
C HIS A 143 10.27 20.57 18.14
N ALA A 144 9.79 19.77 19.09
CA ALA A 144 9.41 18.39 18.79
C ALA A 144 8.13 18.31 17.94
N VAL A 145 7.18 19.23 18.15
CA VAL A 145 5.96 19.34 17.35
C VAL A 145 6.29 19.90 15.96
N GLU A 146 7.12 20.93 15.88
CA GLU A 146 7.64 21.47 14.61
C GLU A 146 8.36 20.39 13.79
N ALA A 147 9.23 19.59 14.42
CA ALA A 147 9.93 18.50 13.75
C ALA A 147 8.96 17.44 13.21
N GLU A 148 7.90 17.10 13.94
CA GLU A 148 6.87 16.16 13.46
C GLU A 148 6.07 16.76 12.29
N ASP A 149 5.79 18.07 12.30
CA ASP A 149 5.15 18.78 11.19
C ASP A 149 6.04 18.82 9.93
N SER A 150 7.33 19.10 10.08
CA SER A 150 8.28 19.02 8.97
C SER A 150 8.43 17.59 8.43
N ARG A 151 8.35 16.56 9.28
CA ARG A 151 8.32 15.16 8.82
C ARG A 151 7.04 14.84 8.04
N LEU A 152 5.91 15.42 8.44
CA LEU A 152 4.67 15.32 7.67
C LEU A 152 4.83 15.99 6.30
N LEU A 153 5.49 17.15 6.22
CA LEU A 153 5.81 17.80 4.95
C LEU A 153 6.63 16.86 4.05
N THR A 154 7.75 16.32 4.55
CA THR A 154 8.59 15.38 3.79
C THR A 154 7.79 14.17 3.27
N SER A 155 6.92 13.62 4.11
CA SER A 155 6.06 12.50 3.74
C SER A 155 5.07 12.87 2.62
N LEU A 156 4.46 14.06 2.68
CA LEU A 156 3.55 14.55 1.66
C LEU A 156 4.27 14.87 0.34
N THR A 157 5.48 15.43 0.38
CA THR A 157 6.24 15.76 -0.83
C THR A 157 6.67 14.52 -1.61
N HIS A 158 6.86 13.36 -0.97
CA HIS A 158 7.05 12.09 -1.70
C HIS A 158 5.89 11.74 -2.65
N THR A 159 4.67 12.07 -2.26
CA THR A 159 3.47 11.80 -3.06
C THR A 159 3.18 12.93 -4.02
N PHE A 160 3.19 14.17 -3.53
CA PHE A 160 2.68 15.31 -4.26
C PHE A 160 3.77 16.11 -4.97
N GLY A 161 5.02 16.08 -4.51
CA GLY A 161 6.10 16.95 -5.02
C GLY A 161 6.67 16.60 -6.39
N LYS A 162 6.07 15.66 -7.15
CA LYS A 162 6.52 15.30 -8.50
C LYS A 162 5.71 15.97 -9.62
N SER A 163 4.60 16.60 -9.27
CA SER A 163 3.72 17.31 -10.20
C SER A 163 4.21 18.75 -10.35
N ILE A 164 4.13 19.33 -11.56
CA ILE A 164 4.67 20.68 -11.84
C ILE A 164 3.99 21.73 -10.96
N SER A 165 2.69 21.56 -10.71
CA SER A 165 1.88 22.46 -9.90
C SER A 165 2.19 22.40 -8.40
N SER A 166 3.18 21.61 -7.99
CA SER A 166 3.47 21.33 -6.58
C SER A 166 4.48 22.28 -5.96
N ASP A 167 5.37 22.86 -6.77
CA ASP A 167 6.41 23.78 -6.29
C ASP A 167 5.78 24.98 -5.57
N GLU A 168 4.76 25.60 -6.19
CA GLU A 168 3.99 26.70 -5.58
C GLU A 168 3.37 26.30 -4.23
N LEU A 169 2.80 25.09 -4.14
CA LEU A 169 2.14 24.61 -2.92
C LEU A 169 3.16 24.32 -1.81
N ILE A 170 4.31 23.76 -2.16
CA ILE A 170 5.38 23.42 -1.23
C ILE A 170 6.04 24.70 -0.71
N ASP A 171 6.34 25.66 -1.57
CA ASP A 171 6.89 26.96 -1.18
C ASP A 171 5.90 27.72 -0.29
N ALA A 172 4.61 27.75 -0.65
CA ALA A 172 3.58 28.40 0.15
C ALA A 172 3.34 27.71 1.52
N ALA A 173 3.67 26.42 1.63
CA ALA A 173 3.58 25.68 2.88
C ALA A 173 4.66 26.09 3.90
N ASP A 174 5.75 26.74 3.46
CA ASP A 174 6.77 27.36 4.32
C ASP A 174 7.27 26.41 5.42
N GLY A 175 7.64 25.19 5.04
CA GLY A 175 8.16 24.17 5.97
C GLY A 175 7.11 23.41 6.81
N SER A 176 5.83 23.76 6.70
CA SER A 176 4.73 23.10 7.46
C SER A 176 3.98 22.05 6.65
N GLY A 177 3.94 20.81 7.16
CA GLY A 177 3.17 19.72 6.57
C GLY A 177 1.66 19.91 6.73
N TYR A 178 1.23 20.46 7.87
CA TYR A 178 -0.16 20.85 8.13
C TYR A 178 -0.63 21.87 7.09
N LYS A 179 0.16 22.92 6.83
CA LYS A 179 -0.18 23.95 5.85
C LYS A 179 -0.24 23.39 4.42
N LEU A 180 0.72 22.53 4.03
CA LEU A 180 0.66 21.85 2.73
C LEU A 180 -0.62 21.00 2.61
N LEU A 181 -1.02 20.29 3.66
CA LEU A 181 -2.23 19.48 3.66
C LEU A 181 -3.50 20.34 3.46
N GLU A 182 -3.57 21.52 4.09
CA GLU A 182 -4.67 22.47 3.87
C GLU A 182 -4.69 23.00 2.43
N LEU A 183 -3.53 23.38 1.88
CA LEU A 183 -3.39 23.86 0.52
C LEU A 183 -3.80 22.79 -0.51
N LEU A 184 -3.34 21.54 -0.35
CA LEU A 184 -3.71 20.41 -1.21
C LEU A 184 -5.22 20.16 -1.19
N ARG A 185 -5.88 20.28 -0.03
CA ARG A 185 -7.34 20.15 0.09
C ARG A 185 -8.09 21.31 -0.55
N ALA A 186 -7.58 22.53 -0.40
CA ALA A 186 -8.15 23.69 -1.08
C ALA A 186 -8.06 23.52 -2.61
N ARG A 187 -6.92 23.03 -3.11
CA ARG A 187 -6.68 22.71 -4.51
C ARG A 187 -7.59 21.58 -5.02
N ALA A 188 -7.79 20.53 -4.24
CA ALA A 188 -8.70 19.45 -4.61
C ALA A 188 -10.15 19.96 -4.80
N LYS A 189 -10.58 20.91 -3.97
CA LYS A 189 -11.90 21.56 -4.10
C LYS A 189 -12.01 22.44 -5.35
N SER A 190 -10.91 23.05 -5.80
CA SER A 190 -10.87 23.88 -7.03
C SER A 190 -10.87 23.07 -8.33
N ALA A 191 -10.73 21.74 -8.25
CA ALA A 191 -10.69 20.88 -9.42
C ALA A 191 -11.87 21.15 -10.37
N ASN A 192 -11.55 21.42 -11.63
CA ASN A 192 -12.54 21.83 -12.62
C ASN A 192 -13.45 20.67 -13.05
N THR A 193 -14.59 20.99 -13.66
CA THR A 193 -15.60 19.99 -14.06
C THR A 193 -15.08 19.01 -15.13
N LYS A 194 -14.20 19.46 -16.03
CA LYS A 194 -13.66 18.61 -17.11
C LYS A 194 -12.71 17.55 -16.54
N ASP A 195 -11.87 17.95 -15.60
CA ASP A 195 -10.95 17.08 -14.88
C ASP A 195 -11.70 16.02 -14.08
N LYS A 196 -12.72 16.45 -13.32
CA LYS A 196 -13.63 15.53 -12.61
C LYS A 196 -14.31 14.55 -13.56
N ALA A 197 -14.80 15.03 -14.71
CA ALA A 197 -15.44 14.18 -15.71
C ALA A 197 -14.46 13.18 -16.34
N LEU A 198 -13.20 13.58 -16.59
CA LEU A 198 -12.17 12.68 -17.11
C LEU A 198 -11.87 11.54 -16.13
N VAL A 199 -11.67 11.86 -14.85
CA VAL A 199 -11.43 10.86 -13.80
C VAL A 199 -12.60 9.89 -13.68
N ALA A 200 -13.82 10.42 -13.66
CA ALA A 200 -15.03 9.60 -13.63
C ALA A 200 -15.16 8.71 -14.88
N ALA A 201 -14.84 9.23 -16.07
CA ALA A 201 -14.89 8.48 -17.32
C ALA A 201 -13.83 7.37 -17.38
N GLN A 202 -12.61 7.63 -16.90
CA GLN A 202 -11.55 6.62 -16.79
C GLN A 202 -11.96 5.49 -15.84
N TYR A 203 -12.55 5.83 -14.69
CA TYR A 203 -13.03 4.84 -13.73
C TYR A 203 -14.22 4.03 -14.26
N ALA A 204 -15.21 4.69 -14.89
CA ALA A 204 -16.33 4.02 -15.52
C ALA A 204 -15.87 3.09 -16.67
N ARG A 205 -14.86 3.51 -17.44
CA ARG A 205 -14.28 2.72 -18.52
C ARG A 205 -13.68 1.42 -18.01
N ILE A 206 -12.81 1.44 -16.99
CA ILE A 206 -12.17 0.20 -16.50
C ILE A 206 -13.21 -0.77 -15.92
N ILE A 207 -14.28 -0.26 -15.31
CA ILE A 207 -15.40 -1.09 -14.83
C ILE A 207 -16.16 -1.72 -16.01
N ARG A 208 -16.50 -0.92 -17.02
CA ARG A 208 -17.26 -1.36 -18.19
C ARG A 208 -16.48 -2.35 -19.06
N ASP A 209 -15.22 -2.04 -19.36
CA ASP A 209 -14.36 -2.80 -20.26
C ASP A 209 -14.01 -4.15 -19.63
N GLY A 210 -13.83 -4.21 -18.30
CA GLY A 210 -13.54 -5.45 -17.58
C GLY A 210 -12.22 -6.09 -18.01
N VAL A 211 -12.09 -7.40 -17.81
CA VAL A 211 -10.96 -8.17 -18.39
C VAL A 211 -11.16 -8.25 -19.90
N PRO A 212 -10.14 -7.93 -20.73
CA PRO A 212 -10.25 -7.96 -22.19
C PRO A 212 -10.89 -9.26 -22.71
N HIS A 213 -11.91 -9.12 -23.53
CA HIS A 213 -12.67 -10.22 -24.12
C HIS A 213 -12.01 -10.72 -25.42
N GLY A 214 -12.15 -12.02 -25.72
CA GLY A 214 -11.68 -12.63 -26.99
C GLY A 214 -10.76 -13.84 -26.82
N THR A 215 -10.29 -14.11 -25.61
CA THR A 215 -9.59 -15.34 -25.22
C THR A 215 -10.07 -15.78 -23.84
N GLU A 216 -9.87 -17.05 -23.50
CA GLU A 216 -10.18 -17.62 -22.19
C GLU A 216 -9.59 -16.77 -21.04
N LEU A 217 -10.39 -16.54 -19.99
CA LEU A 217 -9.97 -15.84 -18.79
C LEU A 217 -8.85 -16.62 -18.10
N LYS A 218 -7.68 -15.98 -18.01
CA LYS A 218 -6.50 -16.54 -17.34
C LYS A 218 -6.26 -15.85 -16.01
N LEU A 219 -5.53 -16.53 -15.13
CA LEU A 219 -5.13 -15.95 -13.84
C LEU A 219 -4.35 -14.65 -14.01
N GLN A 220 -3.49 -14.56 -15.03
CA GLN A 220 -2.69 -13.37 -15.27
C GLN A 220 -3.54 -12.19 -15.75
N SER A 221 -4.48 -12.40 -16.68
CA SER A 221 -5.34 -11.32 -17.18
C SER A 221 -6.25 -10.75 -16.08
N LEU A 222 -6.74 -11.61 -15.17
CA LEU A 222 -7.46 -11.13 -13.98
C LEU A 222 -6.56 -10.28 -13.08
N LYS A 223 -5.32 -10.72 -12.81
CA LYS A 223 -4.39 -9.96 -11.96
C LYS A 223 -4.05 -8.58 -12.56
N ASP A 224 -3.79 -8.53 -13.86
CA ASP A 224 -3.45 -7.29 -14.56
C ASP A 224 -4.63 -6.32 -14.51
N TYR A 225 -5.84 -6.81 -14.77
CA TYR A 225 -7.07 -6.03 -14.63
C TYR A 225 -7.25 -5.47 -13.21
N ILE A 226 -7.14 -6.31 -12.17
CA ILE A 226 -7.31 -5.85 -10.78
C ILE A 226 -6.24 -4.83 -10.39
N LYS A 227 -5.01 -4.98 -10.90
CA LYS A 227 -3.93 -4.01 -10.67
C LYS A 227 -4.27 -2.66 -11.30
N GLU A 228 -4.74 -2.65 -12.55
CA GLU A 228 -5.17 -1.43 -13.25
C GLU A 228 -6.40 -0.81 -12.57
N TYR A 229 -7.41 -1.60 -12.24
CA TYR A 229 -8.60 -1.16 -11.51
C TYR A 229 -8.23 -0.48 -10.18
N LYS A 230 -7.38 -1.14 -9.36
CA LYS A 230 -6.92 -0.57 -8.09
C LYS A 230 -6.08 0.69 -8.32
N ALA A 231 -5.33 0.81 -9.41
CA ALA A 231 -4.59 2.03 -9.73
C ALA A 231 -5.52 3.21 -10.07
N VAL A 232 -6.52 2.98 -10.94
CA VAL A 232 -7.51 4.01 -11.30
C VAL A 232 -8.37 4.40 -10.09
N LYS A 233 -8.83 3.44 -9.28
CA LYS A 233 -9.64 3.68 -8.07
C LYS A 233 -8.97 4.65 -7.09
N ARG A 234 -7.63 4.63 -6.97
CA ARG A 234 -6.87 5.51 -6.06
C ARG A 234 -7.02 6.99 -6.43
N ASN A 235 -7.17 7.29 -7.71
CA ASN A 235 -7.33 8.65 -8.21
C ASN A 235 -8.75 9.19 -8.03
N VAL A 236 -9.71 8.34 -7.66
CA VAL A 236 -11.12 8.72 -7.49
C VAL A 236 -11.38 9.10 -6.02
N PRO A 237 -12.10 10.20 -5.75
CA PRO A 237 -12.55 10.56 -4.41
C PRO A 237 -13.33 9.42 -3.74
N GLU A 238 -13.15 9.21 -2.43
CA GLU A 238 -13.74 8.07 -1.69
C GLU A 238 -15.24 7.92 -1.92
N LEU A 239 -16.00 9.02 -1.82
CA LEU A 239 -17.47 9.03 -1.95
C LEU A 239 -17.96 8.70 -3.37
N SER A 240 -17.08 8.72 -4.38
CA SER A 240 -17.40 8.39 -5.77
C SER A 240 -16.95 7.00 -6.19
N ARG A 241 -16.35 6.22 -5.28
CA ARG A 241 -15.91 4.84 -5.54
C ARG A 241 -17.11 3.88 -5.50
N GLN A 242 -16.95 2.74 -6.16
CA GLN A 242 -17.92 1.64 -6.05
C GLN A 242 -18.01 1.15 -4.60
N THR A 243 -19.23 0.79 -4.17
CA THR A 243 -19.46 0.11 -2.89
C THR A 243 -18.91 -1.31 -2.95
N ASP A 244 -18.65 -1.91 -1.79
CA ASP A 244 -18.16 -3.30 -1.73
C ASP A 244 -19.09 -4.26 -2.48
N ALA A 245 -20.40 -4.07 -2.39
CA ALA A 245 -21.39 -4.87 -3.12
C ALA A 245 -21.27 -4.69 -4.65
N ALA A 246 -21.13 -3.45 -5.13
CA ALA A 246 -20.97 -3.19 -6.56
C ALA A 246 -19.62 -3.70 -7.10
N GLU A 247 -18.56 -3.70 -6.27
CA GLU A 247 -17.29 -4.34 -6.62
C GLU A 247 -17.39 -5.86 -6.70
N VAL A 248 -18.20 -6.49 -5.83
CA VAL A 248 -18.52 -7.92 -5.95
C VAL A 248 -19.28 -8.19 -7.24
N ASP A 249 -20.32 -7.42 -7.55
CA ASP A 249 -21.11 -7.57 -8.79
C ASP A 249 -20.25 -7.40 -10.06
N MET A 250 -19.24 -6.52 -10.01
CA MET A 250 -18.27 -6.34 -11.08
C MET A 250 -17.45 -7.63 -11.33
N ILE A 251 -16.98 -8.29 -10.26
CA ILE A 251 -16.25 -9.57 -10.38
C ILE A 251 -17.19 -10.69 -10.82
N ASP A 252 -18.42 -10.71 -10.30
CA ASP A 252 -19.45 -11.66 -10.71
C ASP A 252 -19.72 -11.57 -12.21
N LEU A 253 -19.84 -10.35 -12.75
CA LEU A 253 -20.02 -10.13 -14.18
C LEU A 253 -18.84 -10.65 -15.01
N ILE A 254 -17.59 -10.44 -14.53
CA ILE A 254 -16.40 -10.98 -15.20
C ILE A 254 -16.44 -12.51 -15.23
N ALA A 255 -16.76 -13.14 -14.10
CA ALA A 255 -16.82 -14.61 -14.01
C ALA A 255 -17.97 -15.20 -14.85
N VAL A 256 -19.15 -14.57 -14.83
CA VAL A 256 -20.32 -15.04 -15.59
C VAL A 256 -20.11 -14.85 -17.08
N LYS A 257 -19.37 -13.84 -17.54
CA LYS A 257 -19.10 -13.67 -18.98
C LYS A 257 -18.25 -14.82 -19.57
N ASP A 258 -17.43 -15.49 -18.77
CA ASP A 258 -16.56 -16.55 -19.25
C ASP A 258 -17.19 -17.95 -19.06
N PRO A 259 -17.50 -18.68 -20.15
CA PRO A 259 -18.10 -20.02 -20.07
C PRO A 259 -17.28 -21.05 -19.30
N SER A 260 -15.95 -20.91 -19.30
CA SER A 260 -15.01 -21.89 -18.76
C SER A 260 -14.91 -21.87 -17.22
N VAL A 261 -15.38 -20.79 -16.59
CA VAL A 261 -15.39 -20.65 -15.12
C VAL A 261 -16.78 -20.43 -14.53
N ARG A 262 -17.77 -20.01 -15.32
CA ARG A 262 -19.11 -19.62 -14.86
C ARG A 262 -19.74 -20.62 -13.90
N GLU A 263 -19.84 -21.90 -14.27
CA GLU A 263 -20.54 -22.92 -13.47
C GLU A 263 -19.84 -23.18 -12.13
N ILE A 264 -18.52 -23.35 -12.15
CA ILE A 264 -17.72 -23.57 -10.94
C ILE A 264 -17.79 -22.34 -10.03
N TYR A 265 -17.78 -21.14 -10.62
CA TYR A 265 -17.89 -19.88 -9.90
C TYR A 265 -19.24 -19.77 -9.18
N ASP A 266 -20.34 -20.06 -9.86
CA ASP A 266 -21.69 -19.98 -9.29
C ASP A 266 -21.87 -20.92 -8.09
N ILE A 267 -21.38 -22.16 -8.20
CA ILE A 267 -21.38 -23.13 -7.10
C ILE A 267 -20.57 -22.60 -5.89
N LYS A 268 -19.33 -22.15 -6.12
CA LYS A 268 -18.47 -21.67 -5.03
C LYS A 268 -18.99 -20.38 -4.40
N ARG A 269 -19.53 -19.46 -5.20
CA ARG A 269 -20.13 -18.21 -4.74
C ARG A 269 -21.35 -18.49 -3.86
N THR A 270 -22.19 -19.45 -4.24
CA THR A 270 -23.36 -19.85 -3.43
C THR A 270 -22.93 -20.44 -2.09
N ALA A 271 -21.86 -21.25 -2.08
CA ALA A 271 -21.34 -21.85 -0.85
C ALA A 271 -20.67 -20.81 0.08
N THR A 272 -19.93 -19.87 -0.49
CA THR A 272 -19.23 -18.80 0.24
C THR A 272 -19.42 -17.45 -0.46
N PRO A 273 -20.50 -16.72 -0.12
CA PRO A 273 -20.78 -15.43 -0.73
C PRO A 273 -19.67 -14.40 -0.38
N PRO A 274 -19.02 -13.81 -1.39
CA PRO A 274 -18.03 -12.75 -1.15
C PRO A 274 -18.72 -11.47 -0.68
N THR A 275 -18.07 -10.73 0.24
CA THR A 275 -18.62 -9.49 0.82
C THR A 275 -17.89 -8.24 0.37
N ASN A 276 -16.76 -8.38 -0.31
CA ASN A 276 -15.93 -7.29 -0.81
C ASN A 276 -15.07 -7.74 -2.01
N LEU A 277 -14.42 -6.78 -2.67
CA LEU A 277 -13.57 -7.02 -3.83
C LEU A 277 -12.52 -8.11 -3.59
N ASP A 278 -11.76 -8.04 -2.49
CA ASP A 278 -10.65 -8.98 -2.24
C ASP A 278 -11.17 -10.42 -2.05
N SER A 279 -12.31 -10.61 -1.40
CA SER A 279 -12.96 -11.93 -1.27
C SER A 279 -13.48 -12.48 -2.61
N ALA A 280 -14.10 -11.64 -3.45
CA ALA A 280 -14.59 -12.03 -4.77
C ALA A 280 -13.44 -12.38 -5.72
N VAL A 281 -12.40 -11.53 -5.77
CA VAL A 281 -11.17 -11.78 -6.54
C VAL A 281 -10.47 -13.04 -6.04
N GLY A 282 -10.43 -13.27 -4.73
CA GLY A 282 -9.85 -14.47 -4.12
C GLY A 282 -10.56 -15.74 -4.57
N LEU A 283 -11.90 -15.72 -4.61
CA LEU A 283 -12.73 -16.84 -5.06
C LEU A 283 -12.50 -17.16 -6.54
N LEU A 284 -12.56 -16.15 -7.42
CA LEU A 284 -12.31 -16.33 -8.85
C LEU A 284 -10.85 -16.77 -9.13
N SER A 285 -9.88 -16.16 -8.44
CA SER A 285 -8.46 -16.52 -8.54
C SER A 285 -8.18 -17.96 -8.09
N SER A 286 -8.92 -18.48 -7.10
CA SER A 286 -8.81 -19.87 -6.66
C SER A 286 -9.21 -20.85 -7.76
N ILE A 287 -10.30 -20.55 -8.48
CA ILE A 287 -10.76 -21.37 -9.62
C ILE A 287 -9.72 -21.35 -10.73
N LEU A 288 -9.30 -20.17 -11.16
CA LEU A 288 -8.31 -20.00 -12.23
C LEU A 288 -6.97 -20.66 -11.89
N ARG A 289 -6.53 -20.58 -10.63
CA ARG A 289 -5.31 -21.26 -10.16
C ARG A 289 -5.47 -22.78 -10.17
N GLY A 290 -6.64 -23.30 -9.79
CA GLY A 290 -6.93 -24.73 -9.85
C GLY A 290 -6.81 -25.27 -11.27
N ARG A 291 -7.37 -24.53 -12.24
CA ARG A 291 -7.31 -24.89 -13.67
C ARG A 291 -5.90 -24.85 -14.24
N ALA A 292 -5.16 -23.76 -13.99
CA ALA A 292 -3.76 -23.66 -14.40
C ALA A 292 -2.90 -24.80 -13.83
N ARG A 293 -3.16 -25.24 -12.60
CA ARG A 293 -2.46 -26.39 -12.00
C ARG A 293 -2.86 -27.72 -12.64
N CYS A 294 -4.11 -27.91 -13.05
CA CYS A 294 -4.50 -29.11 -13.79
C CYS A 294 -3.76 -29.17 -15.14
N GLU A 295 -3.68 -28.04 -15.86
CA GLU A 295 -2.91 -27.94 -17.10
C GLU A 295 -1.42 -28.29 -16.87
N GLU A 296 -0.80 -27.74 -15.82
CA GLU A 296 0.58 -28.09 -15.43
C GLU A 296 0.76 -29.59 -15.11
N ILE A 297 -0.21 -30.22 -14.44
CA ILE A 297 -0.18 -31.66 -14.13
C ILE A 297 -0.28 -32.49 -15.41
N ASP A 298 -1.18 -32.12 -16.32
CA ASP A 298 -1.36 -32.81 -17.60
C ASP A 298 -0.12 -32.71 -18.48
N GLU A 299 0.55 -31.55 -18.48
CA GLU A 299 1.84 -31.35 -19.17
C GLU A 299 2.95 -32.26 -18.60
N VAL A 300 3.06 -32.35 -17.27
CA VAL A 300 4.04 -33.25 -16.62
C VAL A 300 3.77 -34.71 -16.96
N ASN A 301 2.50 -35.12 -16.94
CA ASN A 301 2.09 -36.49 -17.29
C ASN A 301 2.29 -36.80 -18.78
N ALA A 302 2.08 -35.83 -19.67
CA ALA A 302 2.34 -35.99 -21.10
C ALA A 302 3.85 -36.06 -21.43
N ALA A 303 4.68 -35.32 -20.70
CA ALA A 303 6.14 -35.33 -20.86
C ALA A 303 6.78 -36.66 -20.46
N THR A 304 6.21 -37.37 -19.48
CA THR A 304 6.66 -38.70 -19.06
C THR A 304 6.23 -39.82 -20.02
N ALA A 305 5.24 -39.58 -20.89
CA ALA A 305 4.73 -40.54 -21.86
C ALA A 305 5.47 -40.56 -23.22
N SER A 306 6.47 -39.69 -23.45
CA SER A 306 7.22 -39.65 -24.72
C SER A 306 8.69 -39.23 -24.53
N PRO A 307 9.63 -40.19 -24.40
CA PRO A 307 11.06 -39.89 -24.19
C PRO A 307 11.73 -39.15 -25.37
N ALA A 308 11.11 -39.11 -26.55
CA ALA A 308 11.71 -38.56 -27.76
C ALA A 308 11.50 -37.04 -27.96
N LYS A 309 10.61 -36.38 -27.20
CA LYS A 309 10.36 -34.92 -27.32
C LYS A 309 11.09 -34.08 -26.27
N SER A 310 11.68 -34.69 -25.26
CA SER A 310 12.35 -33.99 -24.15
C SER A 310 13.68 -33.30 -24.56
N LEU A 311 14.31 -33.71 -25.66
CA LEU A 311 15.53 -33.06 -26.16
C LEU A 311 15.28 -31.79 -26.99
N GLY A 312 14.07 -31.58 -27.51
CA GLY A 312 13.76 -30.41 -28.35
C GLY A 312 13.35 -29.15 -27.56
N LEU A 313 12.90 -29.29 -26.32
CA LEU A 313 12.28 -28.19 -25.57
C LEU A 313 13.19 -27.51 -24.54
N VAL A 314 14.33 -28.13 -24.18
CA VAL A 314 15.31 -27.51 -23.28
C VAL A 314 16.07 -26.37 -23.98
N ALA A 315 16.21 -26.42 -25.31
CA ALA A 315 16.87 -25.38 -26.10
C ALA A 315 16.06 -24.06 -26.19
N ASN A 316 14.73 -24.08 -25.97
CA ASN A 316 13.87 -22.92 -26.22
C ASN A 316 13.49 -22.13 -24.95
N ARG A 317 14.08 -22.45 -23.79
CA ARG A 317 13.85 -21.76 -22.50
C ARG A 317 15.03 -20.90 -22.03
N ILE A 318 16.01 -20.61 -22.89
CA ILE A 318 17.08 -19.65 -22.58
C ILE A 318 16.68 -18.27 -23.13
N ALA A 319 16.37 -17.34 -22.24
CA ALA A 319 16.13 -15.93 -22.57
C ALA A 319 17.36 -15.29 -23.28
N PRO A 320 17.18 -14.29 -24.15
CA PRO A 320 18.21 -13.83 -25.10
C PRO A 320 19.35 -12.99 -24.50
N ASN A 321 19.72 -13.16 -23.22
CA ASN A 321 20.73 -12.31 -22.55
C ASN A 321 21.84 -13.05 -21.80
N GLN A 322 22.18 -14.30 -22.18
CA GLN A 322 23.38 -14.99 -21.68
C GLN A 322 24.25 -15.63 -22.78
N ASP A 323 24.38 -14.96 -23.93
CA ASP A 323 25.12 -15.50 -25.07
C ASP A 323 26.65 -15.58 -24.85
N LYS A 324 27.25 -14.75 -23.98
CA LYS A 324 28.71 -14.71 -23.83
C LYS A 324 29.30 -15.85 -23.00
N ALA A 325 28.58 -16.36 -22.00
CA ALA A 325 29.08 -17.43 -21.13
C ALA A 325 28.95 -18.82 -21.79
N LEU A 326 27.89 -19.03 -22.56
CA LEU A 326 27.66 -20.29 -23.28
C LEU A 326 28.55 -20.43 -24.52
N GLN A 327 28.86 -19.34 -25.22
CA GLN A 327 29.83 -19.38 -26.34
C GLN A 327 31.27 -19.67 -25.88
N GLN A 328 31.67 -19.25 -24.67
CA GLN A 328 32.96 -19.63 -24.07
C GLN A 328 32.99 -21.08 -23.57
N LEU A 329 31.86 -21.64 -23.14
CA LEU A 329 31.79 -23.04 -22.73
C LEU A 329 31.77 -24.00 -23.92
N LEU A 330 31.11 -23.63 -25.03
CA LEU A 330 31.06 -24.45 -26.24
C LEU A 330 32.41 -24.54 -26.96
N SER A 331 33.27 -23.51 -26.88
CA SER A 331 34.61 -23.56 -27.49
C SER A 331 35.61 -24.45 -26.74
N THR A 332 35.26 -24.91 -25.53
CA THR A 332 36.15 -25.69 -24.66
C THR A 332 35.81 -27.20 -24.67
N ILE A 333 34.70 -27.61 -25.27
CA ILE A 333 34.24 -29.02 -25.29
C ILE A 333 34.49 -29.63 -26.67
N GLY A 334 35.76 -29.90 -26.95
CA GLY A 334 36.16 -30.85 -27.97
C GLY A 334 36.01 -32.29 -27.47
N THR A 335 35.12 -33.04 -28.11
CA THR A 335 35.10 -34.51 -28.29
C THR A 335 35.62 -35.39 -27.14
N SER A 336 34.71 -36.05 -26.41
CA SER A 336 34.86 -37.48 -26.03
C SER A 336 33.62 -38.02 -25.29
N ASP A 337 33.13 -39.16 -25.77
CA ASP A 337 31.90 -39.90 -25.39
C ASP A 337 31.80 -40.40 -23.93
N GLY A 338 32.74 -40.04 -23.05
CA GLY A 338 32.82 -40.62 -21.70
C GLY A 338 31.94 -39.98 -20.61
N ARG A 339 31.35 -38.81 -20.85
CA ARG A 339 30.69 -38.02 -19.78
C ARG A 339 29.16 -38.03 -19.79
N LEU A 340 28.52 -38.56 -20.83
CA LEU A 340 27.05 -38.75 -20.87
C LEU A 340 26.57 -39.82 -19.88
N SER A 341 27.40 -40.84 -19.60
CA SER A 341 27.09 -41.90 -18.61
C SER A 341 27.04 -41.39 -17.16
N ALA A 342 27.87 -40.40 -16.81
CA ALA A 342 27.96 -39.84 -15.46
C ALA A 342 26.77 -38.92 -15.11
N LEU A 343 26.20 -38.25 -16.11
CA LEU A 343 25.00 -37.41 -15.95
C LEU A 343 23.71 -38.24 -15.84
N MET A 344 23.65 -39.40 -16.51
CA MET A 344 22.50 -40.30 -16.44
C MET A 344 22.42 -41.03 -15.08
N SER A 345 23.57 -41.36 -14.49
CA SER A 345 23.63 -42.05 -13.17
C SER A 345 23.26 -41.13 -11.99
N THR A 346 23.53 -39.83 -12.10
CA THR A 346 23.17 -38.85 -11.07
C THR A 346 21.68 -38.49 -11.11
N LEU A 347 21.04 -38.53 -12.28
CA LEU A 347 19.59 -38.33 -12.42
C LEU A 347 18.77 -39.54 -11.96
N GLN A 348 19.28 -40.77 -12.13
CA GLN A 348 18.58 -41.98 -11.68
C GLN A 348 18.56 -42.13 -10.14
N ALA A 349 19.56 -41.59 -9.43
CA ALA A 349 19.68 -41.70 -7.97
C ALA A 349 18.70 -40.80 -7.17
N VAL A 350 18.05 -39.84 -7.83
CA VAL A 350 17.09 -38.91 -7.19
C VAL A 350 15.64 -39.43 -7.29
N ALA A 351 15.39 -40.54 -8.00
CA ALA A 351 14.05 -41.00 -8.33
C ALA A 351 13.56 -42.28 -7.58
N ASP A 352 14.29 -42.80 -6.59
CA ASP A 352 13.90 -44.05 -5.88
C ASP A 352 13.48 -43.82 -4.42
N PRO A 353 12.17 -43.89 -4.07
CA PRO A 353 11.68 -43.66 -2.70
C PRO A 353 11.65 -44.92 -1.81
N ALA A 354 12.35 -46.01 -2.16
CA ALA A 354 12.27 -47.28 -1.42
C ALA A 354 13.43 -47.60 -0.44
N LYS A 355 14.12 -46.58 0.10
CA LYS A 355 15.07 -46.77 1.23
C LYS A 355 14.93 -45.70 2.31
N THR A 356 13.75 -45.62 2.91
CA THR A 356 13.55 -44.98 4.21
C THR A 356 12.86 -45.95 5.16
N LYS A 357 13.65 -46.87 5.75
CA LYS A 357 13.50 -47.42 7.12
C LYS A 357 14.30 -48.72 7.26
N ALA A 358 15.46 -48.63 7.91
CA ALA A 358 16.02 -49.73 8.70
C ALA A 358 17.08 -49.16 9.66
N GLY A 359 16.80 -49.20 10.96
CA GLY A 359 17.85 -49.26 11.99
C GLY A 359 18.05 -48.06 12.92
N GLU A 360 17.04 -47.68 13.71
CA GLU A 360 17.28 -47.38 15.12
C GLU A 360 16.99 -48.68 15.90
N ASP A 361 18.01 -49.35 16.42
CA ASP A 361 18.09 -49.79 17.83
C ASP A 361 19.45 -50.48 18.11
N LYS A 362 20.04 -50.08 19.24
CA LYS A 362 20.92 -50.83 20.16
C LYS A 362 22.33 -51.34 19.79
N ASP A 363 23.25 -50.71 20.54
CA ASP A 363 24.20 -51.31 21.49
C ASP A 363 25.55 -51.92 21.05
N LYS A 364 26.58 -51.31 21.67
CA LYS A 364 27.78 -51.87 22.31
C LYS A 364 28.92 -52.42 21.46
N LYS A 365 30.07 -51.75 21.57
CA LYS A 365 31.13 -52.21 22.49
C LYS A 365 32.10 -51.10 22.88
#